data_AF-A0AAJ2AP43-F1
#
_entry.id   AF-A0AAJ2AP43-F1
#
_cell.length_a   1.000
_cell.length_b   1.000
_cell.length_c   1.000
_cell.angle_alpha   90.00
_cell.angle_beta   90.00
_cell.angle_gamma   90.00
#
_symmetry.space_group_name_H-M   'P 1'
#
loop_
_entity.id
_entity.type
_entity.pdbx_description
1 polymer ?
#
loop_
_entity_poly.entity_id
_entity_poly.type
_entity_poly.pdbx_seq_one_letter_code
_entity_poly.pdbx_strand_id
1 'polypeptide(L)'
;MTRAKAPNFDPSAFRTALGQFATGVTVITTLTPSGQPIGITASSFNSVSLDPPLVLWSLATRSASMAVFRSNSHYVVNVLAASQLDLCRRFATVKGDRFAGVSHAAGDSGMPVLDGAIAWFECHNRSRYDEGDHVIFVGEVERCGVREDGDPAAPLVFQAGGFHTLGPLD
;
A
#
# COMPACT_ATOMS: atom_id res chain seq x y z
N MET A 1 23.20 -10.78 24.28
CA MET A 1 22.04 -10.62 23.37
C MET A 1 20.80 -10.39 24.20
N THR A 2 20.28 -9.17 24.21
CA THR A 2 19.08 -8.80 24.97
C THR A 2 17.87 -9.04 24.10
N ARG A 3 17.17 -10.16 24.32
CA ARG A 3 15.88 -10.44 23.67
C ARG A 3 14.79 -9.63 24.38
N ALA A 4 13.77 -9.18 23.65
CA ALA A 4 12.56 -8.63 24.25
C ALA A 4 11.90 -9.63 25.21
N LYS A 5 11.21 -9.12 26.23
CA LYS A 5 10.38 -9.94 27.12
C LYS A 5 9.24 -10.58 26.32
N ALA A 6 8.72 -11.71 26.80
CA ALA A 6 7.53 -12.32 26.23
C ALA A 6 6.33 -11.36 26.34
N PRO A 7 5.46 -11.30 25.32
CA PRO A 7 4.22 -10.53 25.40
C PRO A 7 3.36 -10.96 26.58
N ASN A 8 2.76 -9.98 27.27
CA ASN A 8 1.74 -10.20 28.30
C ASN A 8 0.32 -9.96 27.77
N PHE A 9 0.15 -10.01 26.45
CA PHE A 9 -1.10 -9.78 25.72
C PHE A 9 -1.31 -10.87 24.67
N ASP A 10 -2.55 -11.10 24.27
CA ASP A 10 -2.89 -12.01 23.17
C ASP A 10 -2.88 -11.29 21.79
N PRO A 11 -2.91 -12.05 20.68
CA PRO A 11 -2.92 -11.46 19.33
C PRO A 11 -4.13 -10.57 19.02
N SER A 12 -5.28 -10.78 19.69
CA SER A 12 -6.48 -9.97 19.49
C SER A 12 -6.34 -8.60 20.14
N ALA A 13 -5.83 -8.55 21.37
CA ALA A 13 -5.51 -7.33 22.08
C ALA A 13 -4.47 -6.51 21.30
N PHE A 14 -3.44 -7.17 20.76
CA PHE A 14 -2.43 -6.49 19.95
C PHE A 14 -3.02 -5.86 18.66
N ARG A 15 -3.85 -6.61 17.92
CA ARG A 15 -4.54 -6.08 16.72
C ARG A 15 -5.47 -4.92 17.06
N THR A 16 -6.18 -5.01 18.18
CA THR A 16 -7.07 -3.93 18.65
C THR A 16 -6.29 -2.66 18.94
N ALA A 17 -5.14 -2.78 19.61
CA ALA A 17 -4.25 -1.65 19.89
C ALA A 17 -3.67 -1.04 18.59
N LEU A 18 -3.19 -1.87 17.65
CA LEU A 18 -2.72 -1.40 16.35
C LEU A 18 -3.81 -0.65 15.57
N GLY A 19 -5.06 -1.12 15.65
CA GLY A 19 -6.20 -0.51 14.97
C GLY A 19 -6.54 0.90 15.47
N GLN A 20 -6.02 1.36 16.62
CA GLN A 20 -6.24 2.73 17.09
C GLN A 20 -5.47 3.76 16.26
N PHE A 21 -4.39 3.36 15.60
CA PHE A 21 -3.64 4.24 14.70
C PHE A 21 -4.34 4.30 13.34
N ALA A 22 -5.02 5.42 13.08
CA ALA A 22 -5.67 5.67 11.79
C ALA A 22 -4.63 5.77 10.67
N THR A 23 -4.93 5.17 9.52
CA THR A 23 -4.03 5.18 8.36
C THR A 23 -4.80 5.56 7.11
N GLY A 24 -4.12 6.17 6.14
CA GLY A 24 -4.60 6.18 4.76
C GLY A 24 -4.55 4.76 4.18
N VAL A 25 -5.31 4.51 3.13
CA VAL A 25 -5.29 3.22 2.43
C VAL A 25 -4.59 3.37 1.09
N THR A 26 -3.72 2.42 0.76
CA THR A 26 -3.04 2.37 -0.53
C THR A 26 -3.32 1.07 -1.28
N VAL A 27 -3.14 1.10 -2.59
CA VAL A 27 -2.97 -0.11 -3.42
C VAL A 27 -1.57 -0.07 -4.01
N ILE A 28 -0.78 -1.09 -3.71
CA ILE A 28 0.55 -1.27 -4.27
C ILE A 28 0.42 -2.08 -5.54
N THR A 29 0.90 -1.57 -6.67
CA THR A 29 0.77 -2.20 -7.99
C THR A 29 2.14 -2.53 -8.58
N THR A 30 2.18 -3.60 -9.38
CA THR A 30 3.37 -4.01 -10.15
C THR A 30 2.92 -4.96 -11.27
N LEU A 31 3.84 -5.54 -12.02
CA LEU A 31 3.55 -6.51 -13.10
C LEU A 31 4.06 -7.91 -12.77
N THR A 32 3.38 -8.96 -13.21
CA THR A 32 3.97 -10.32 -13.22
C THR A 32 5.11 -10.41 -14.24
N PRO A 33 5.93 -11.49 -14.21
CA PRO A 33 6.91 -11.74 -15.27
C PRO A 33 6.31 -11.82 -16.68
N SER A 34 5.03 -12.14 -16.81
CA SER A 34 4.30 -12.17 -18.09
C SER A 34 3.70 -10.81 -18.49
N GLY A 35 3.98 -9.74 -17.72
CA GLY A 35 3.46 -8.41 -17.96
C GLY A 35 2.02 -8.17 -17.50
N GLN A 36 1.41 -9.10 -16.75
CA GLN A 36 0.05 -8.93 -16.24
C GLN A 36 0.05 -8.00 -15.01
N PRO A 37 -0.84 -7.00 -14.91
CA PRO A 37 -0.90 -6.15 -13.75
C PRO A 37 -1.40 -6.90 -12.51
N ILE A 38 -0.73 -6.67 -11.38
CA ILE A 38 -1.15 -7.14 -10.06
C ILE A 38 -1.09 -6.01 -9.06
N GLY A 39 -1.90 -6.11 -8.02
CA GLY A 39 -1.95 -5.10 -6.98
C GLY A 39 -2.42 -5.67 -5.65
N ILE A 40 -2.16 -4.95 -4.57
CA ILE A 40 -2.56 -5.35 -3.23
C ILE A 40 -2.90 -4.13 -2.39
N THR A 41 -4.04 -4.20 -1.68
CA THR A 41 -4.38 -3.18 -0.69
C THR A 41 -3.44 -3.28 0.51
N ALA A 42 -2.89 -2.15 0.93
CA ALA A 42 -2.04 -2.04 2.11
C ALA A 42 -2.41 -0.80 2.92
N SER A 43 -2.34 -0.92 4.24
CA SER A 43 -2.44 0.20 5.19
C SER A 43 -1.16 0.35 6.03
N SER A 44 -0.11 -0.39 5.66
CA SER A 44 1.21 -0.39 6.32
C SER A 44 2.18 0.63 5.70
N PHE A 45 1.72 1.42 4.73
CA PHE A 45 2.53 2.43 4.05
C PHE A 45 2.93 3.58 4.99
N ASN A 46 4.16 4.06 4.86
CA ASN A 46 4.63 5.28 5.53
C ASN A 46 5.81 5.93 4.78
N SER A 47 6.04 7.23 5.03
CA SER A 47 7.25 7.94 4.59
C SER A 47 8.45 7.60 5.48
N VAL A 48 9.66 7.59 4.92
CA VAL A 48 10.89 7.23 5.64
C VAL A 48 11.93 8.35 5.61
N SER A 49 12.19 8.92 4.43
CA SER A 49 13.26 9.91 4.24
C SER A 49 12.89 10.90 3.14
N LEU A 50 13.41 12.12 3.24
CA LEU A 50 13.31 13.14 2.20
C LEU A 50 14.53 13.14 1.27
N ASP A 51 15.73 12.90 1.80
CA ASP A 51 16.97 12.83 1.01
C ASP A 51 17.86 11.66 1.48
N PRO A 52 17.96 10.56 0.70
CA PRO A 52 17.20 10.29 -0.52
C PRO A 52 15.70 10.11 -0.23
N PRO A 53 14.80 10.27 -1.22
CA PRO A 53 13.35 10.17 -1.03
C PRO A 53 12.92 8.71 -0.84
N LEU A 54 12.58 8.31 0.38
CA LEU A 54 12.26 6.93 0.73
C LEU A 54 10.86 6.79 1.34
N VAL A 55 10.19 5.72 0.96
CA VAL A 55 8.94 5.23 1.54
C VAL A 55 9.08 3.76 1.95
N LEU A 56 8.18 3.27 2.79
CA LEU A 56 8.08 1.85 3.09
C LEU A 56 6.64 1.35 3.10
N TRP A 57 6.50 0.03 2.99
CA TRP A 57 5.28 -0.71 3.27
C TRP A 57 5.63 -2.17 3.61
N SER A 58 4.68 -2.89 4.20
CA SER A 58 4.89 -4.28 4.62
C SER A 58 3.89 -5.23 3.99
N LEU A 59 4.39 -6.39 3.54
CA LEU A 59 3.59 -7.46 2.94
C LEU A 59 3.76 -8.76 3.71
N ALA A 60 2.65 -9.43 4.04
CA ALA A 60 2.68 -10.73 4.72
C ALA A 60 3.40 -11.78 3.87
N THR A 61 4.30 -12.56 4.47
CA THR A 61 5.07 -13.61 3.78
C THR A 61 4.20 -14.67 3.10
N ARG A 62 3.00 -14.92 3.64
CA ARG A 62 1.99 -15.82 3.07
C ARG A 62 1.24 -15.26 1.85
N SER A 63 1.47 -14.02 1.44
CA SER A 63 0.77 -13.42 0.30
C SER A 63 1.12 -14.15 -1.00
N ALA A 64 0.10 -14.46 -1.81
CA ALA A 64 0.28 -15.06 -3.14
C ALA A 64 1.10 -14.16 -4.08
N SER A 65 1.10 -12.85 -3.85
CA SER A 65 1.87 -11.87 -4.64
C SER A 65 3.31 -11.67 -4.14
N MET A 66 3.71 -12.33 -3.03
CA MET A 66 5.02 -12.11 -2.39
C MET A 66 6.19 -12.36 -3.35
N ALA A 67 6.15 -13.46 -4.11
CA ALA A 67 7.21 -13.79 -5.06
C ALA A 67 7.40 -12.70 -6.13
N VAL A 68 6.29 -12.15 -6.64
CA VAL A 68 6.31 -11.10 -7.67
C VAL A 68 6.88 -9.79 -7.12
N PHE A 69 6.40 -9.33 -5.96
CA PHE A 69 6.92 -8.10 -5.34
C PHE A 69 8.39 -8.24 -4.92
N ARG A 70 8.81 -9.43 -4.47
CA ARG A 70 10.21 -9.69 -4.15
C ARG A 70 11.09 -9.63 -5.39
N SER A 71 10.68 -10.22 -6.52
CA SER A 71 11.49 -10.27 -7.74
C SER A 71 11.50 -8.98 -8.54
N ASN A 72 10.45 -8.15 -8.44
CA ASN A 72 10.36 -6.94 -9.24
C ASN A 72 11.26 -5.82 -8.75
N SER A 73 11.80 -5.09 -9.71
CA SER A 73 12.60 -3.89 -9.49
C SER A 73 11.75 -2.67 -9.14
N HIS A 74 10.50 -2.60 -9.59
CA HIS A 74 9.63 -1.42 -9.38
C HIS A 74 8.22 -1.80 -8.93
N TYR A 75 7.59 -0.86 -8.24
CA TYR A 75 6.18 -0.88 -7.88
C TYR A 75 5.65 0.56 -7.77
N VAL A 76 4.33 0.74 -7.84
CA VAL A 76 3.68 2.02 -7.55
C VAL A 76 2.88 1.92 -6.26
N VAL A 77 3.01 2.90 -5.38
CA VAL A 77 2.10 3.11 -4.26
C VAL A 77 1.00 4.06 -4.70
N ASN A 78 -0.26 3.60 -4.74
CA ASN A 78 -1.41 4.44 -5.10
C ASN A 78 -2.22 4.74 -3.84
N VAL A 79 -2.28 6.00 -3.41
CA VAL A 79 -3.06 6.43 -2.23
C VAL A 79 -4.51 6.64 -2.64
N LEU A 80 -5.45 5.99 -1.94
CA LEU A 80 -6.83 5.92 -2.38
C LEU A 80 -7.70 7.07 -1.85
N ALA A 81 -8.62 7.53 -2.71
CA ALA A 81 -9.73 8.38 -2.34
C ALA A 81 -10.84 7.59 -1.62
N ALA A 82 -11.67 8.26 -0.82
CA ALA A 82 -12.83 7.66 -0.16
C ALA A 82 -13.81 7.02 -1.15
N SER A 83 -13.98 7.63 -2.33
CA SER A 83 -14.80 7.10 -3.43
C SER A 83 -14.27 5.78 -4.01
N GLN A 84 -13.02 5.39 -3.71
CA GLN A 84 -12.39 4.16 -4.17
C GLN A 84 -12.49 3.02 -3.14
N LEU A 85 -13.46 3.06 -2.22
CA LEU A 85 -13.71 1.98 -1.25
C LEU A 85 -13.89 0.60 -1.91
N ASP A 86 -14.62 0.53 -3.02
CA ASP A 86 -14.83 -0.74 -3.72
C ASP A 86 -13.55 -1.25 -4.38
N LEU A 87 -12.71 -0.34 -4.88
CA LEU A 87 -11.38 -0.66 -5.40
C LEU A 87 -10.48 -1.22 -4.28
N CYS A 88 -10.46 -0.57 -3.12
CA CYS A 88 -9.78 -1.05 -1.91
C CYS A 88 -10.21 -2.47 -1.54
N ARG A 89 -11.52 -2.73 -1.46
CA ARG A 89 -12.06 -4.05 -1.11
C ARG A 89 -11.66 -5.10 -2.14
N ARG A 90 -11.77 -4.77 -3.44
CA ARG A 90 -11.37 -5.65 -4.54
C ARG A 90 -9.90 -6.07 -4.42
N PHE A 91 -8.99 -5.11 -4.21
CA PHE A 91 -7.56 -5.38 -4.10
C PHE A 91 -7.13 -6.07 -2.80
N ALA A 92 -7.99 -6.11 -1.78
CA ALA A 92 -7.80 -6.86 -0.54
C ALA A 92 -8.20 -8.35 -0.66
N THR A 93 -8.88 -8.76 -1.74
CA THR A 93 -9.25 -10.16 -1.97
C THR A 93 -8.14 -10.97 -2.65
N VAL A 94 -8.21 -12.30 -2.54
CA VAL A 94 -7.24 -13.25 -3.13
C VAL A 94 -7.76 -13.85 -4.46
N LYS A 95 -9.01 -13.59 -4.84
CA LYS A 95 -9.70 -14.28 -5.94
C LYS A 95 -10.04 -13.32 -7.09
N GLY A 96 -10.01 -13.87 -8.31
CA GLY A 96 -10.47 -13.20 -9.52
C GLY A 96 -9.44 -12.24 -10.13
N ASP A 97 -9.79 -11.73 -11.31
CA ASP A 97 -9.04 -10.66 -11.95
C ASP A 97 -9.37 -9.31 -11.28
N ARG A 98 -8.43 -8.84 -10.45
CA ARG A 98 -8.59 -7.60 -9.68
C ARG A 98 -8.42 -6.33 -10.53
N PHE A 99 -7.89 -6.45 -11.75
CA PHE A 99 -7.76 -5.34 -12.69
C PHE A 99 -8.90 -5.27 -13.71
N ALA A 100 -9.78 -6.27 -13.77
CA ALA A 100 -10.93 -6.26 -14.67
C ALA A 100 -11.79 -4.99 -14.49
N GLY A 101 -11.81 -4.14 -15.52
CA GLY A 101 -12.54 -2.87 -15.52
C GLY A 101 -11.95 -1.78 -14.60
N VAL A 102 -10.70 -1.93 -14.14
CA VAL A 102 -9.98 -0.90 -13.38
C VAL A 102 -9.20 -0.02 -14.35
N SER A 103 -9.54 1.27 -14.40
CA SER A 103 -8.80 2.25 -15.21
C SER A 103 -7.43 2.53 -14.59
N HIS A 104 -6.40 2.45 -15.42
CA HIS A 104 -5.01 2.68 -15.04
C HIS A 104 -4.17 3.00 -16.27
N ALA A 105 -3.06 3.69 -16.07
CA ALA A 105 -2.04 3.95 -17.08
C ALA A 105 -0.70 3.35 -16.64
N ALA A 106 0.19 3.07 -17.59
CA ALA A 106 1.57 2.77 -17.27
C ALA A 106 2.29 4.06 -16.85
N GLY A 107 2.93 4.07 -15.68
CA GLY A 107 3.87 5.11 -15.29
C GLY A 107 5.19 5.02 -16.08
N ASP A 108 6.15 5.88 -15.77
CA ASP A 108 7.46 5.88 -16.44
C ASP A 108 8.25 4.59 -16.17
N SER A 109 8.05 3.98 -15.00
CA SER A 109 8.58 2.66 -14.64
C SER A 109 7.88 1.50 -15.36
N GLY A 110 6.84 1.78 -16.15
CA GLY A 110 5.97 0.80 -16.79
C GLY A 110 4.97 0.13 -15.84
N MET A 111 5.01 0.46 -14.55
CA MET A 111 4.11 -0.10 -13.54
C MET A 111 2.74 0.60 -13.55
N PRO A 112 1.63 -0.08 -13.18
CA PRO A 112 0.30 0.52 -13.23
C PRO A 112 0.11 1.65 -12.21
N VAL A 113 -0.23 2.85 -12.67
CA VAL A 113 -0.75 3.96 -11.86
C VAL A 113 -2.27 3.96 -11.97
N LEU A 114 -2.96 3.90 -10.83
CA LEU A 114 -4.43 3.77 -10.78
C LEU A 114 -5.09 5.14 -10.94
N ASP A 115 -6.08 5.23 -11.84
CA ASP A 115 -6.83 6.46 -12.04
C ASP A 115 -7.65 6.81 -10.80
N GLY A 116 -7.73 8.10 -10.49
CA GLY A 116 -8.50 8.64 -9.37
C GLY A 116 -7.83 8.50 -8.00
N ALA A 117 -6.67 7.84 -7.90
CA ALA A 117 -5.82 7.87 -6.70
C ALA A 117 -5.46 9.33 -6.36
N ILE A 118 -5.51 9.68 -5.08
CA ILE A 118 -5.26 11.07 -4.63
C ILE A 118 -3.77 11.44 -4.70
N ALA A 119 -2.90 10.45 -4.59
CA ALA A 119 -1.46 10.58 -4.77
C ALA A 119 -0.87 9.24 -5.23
N TRP A 120 0.29 9.30 -5.89
CA TRP A 120 1.02 8.10 -6.31
C TRP A 120 2.53 8.30 -6.19
N PHE A 121 3.24 7.19 -6.00
CA PHE A 121 4.70 7.14 -5.88
C PHE A 121 5.23 5.98 -6.72
N GLU A 122 5.99 6.26 -7.76
CA GLU A 122 6.74 5.25 -8.52
C GLU A 122 8.05 4.98 -7.79
N CYS A 123 8.25 3.74 -7.37
CA CYS A 123 9.33 3.36 -6.48
C CYS A 123 10.24 2.31 -7.10
N HIS A 124 11.55 2.58 -7.06
CA HIS A 124 12.57 1.54 -7.16
C HIS A 124 12.61 0.73 -5.86
N ASN A 125 12.57 -0.60 -5.96
CA ASN A 125 12.55 -1.52 -4.83
C ASN A 125 13.96 -1.71 -4.23
N ARG A 126 14.39 -0.70 -3.47
CA ARG A 126 15.75 -0.53 -2.92
C ARG A 126 16.15 -1.61 -1.92
N SER A 127 15.28 -1.96 -0.96
CA SER A 127 15.64 -2.91 0.10
C SER A 127 14.43 -3.69 0.61
N ARG A 128 14.70 -4.92 1.07
CA ARG A 128 13.68 -5.87 1.56
C ARG A 128 14.18 -6.48 2.86
N TYR A 129 13.41 -6.38 3.93
CA TYR A 129 13.77 -6.90 5.25
C TYR A 129 12.75 -7.94 5.70
N ASP A 130 13.19 -9.16 5.97
CA ASP A 130 12.36 -10.20 6.59
C ASP A 130 12.21 -9.90 8.08
N GLU A 131 11.01 -9.50 8.50
CA GLU A 131 10.73 -9.06 9.87
C GLU A 131 9.45 -9.71 10.39
N GLY A 132 9.62 -10.81 11.13
CA GLY A 132 8.52 -11.60 11.67
C GLY A 132 7.74 -12.33 10.56
N ASP A 133 6.43 -12.07 10.47
CA ASP A 133 5.55 -12.67 9.48
C ASP A 133 5.32 -11.78 8.23
N HIS A 134 6.10 -10.70 8.11
CA HIS A 134 6.06 -9.75 6.99
C HIS A 134 7.45 -9.50 6.40
N VAL A 135 7.45 -9.03 5.15
CA VAL A 135 8.62 -8.38 4.53
C VAL A 135 8.36 -6.89 4.48
N ILE A 136 9.30 -6.09 4.98
CA ILE A 136 9.31 -4.64 4.83
C ILE A 136 10.00 -4.32 3.50
N PHE A 137 9.28 -3.65 2.61
CA PHE A 137 9.79 -3.10 1.38
C PHE A 137 10.11 -1.63 1.57
N VAL A 138 11.36 -1.24 1.28
CA VAL A 138 11.79 0.16 1.23
C VAL A 138 11.92 0.54 -0.23
N GLY A 139 11.14 1.54 -0.65
CA GLY A 139 11.13 2.09 -1.99
C GLY A 139 11.88 3.42 -2.04
N GLU A 140 12.75 3.57 -3.03
CA GLU A 140 13.30 4.86 -3.41
C GLU A 140 12.39 5.49 -4.46
N VAL A 141 11.84 6.66 -4.16
CA VAL A 141 10.84 7.32 -5.00
C VAL A 141 11.53 8.01 -6.16
N GLU A 142 11.27 7.54 -7.37
CA GLU A 142 11.82 8.12 -8.60
C GLU A 142 10.90 9.21 -9.15
N ARG A 143 9.59 9.02 -9.00
CA ARG A 143 8.54 9.98 -9.38
C ARG A 143 7.38 9.92 -8.39
N CYS A 144 6.70 11.05 -8.21
CA CYS A 144 5.46 11.09 -7.48
C CYS A 144 4.53 12.17 -8.06
N GLY A 145 3.26 12.08 -7.73
CA GLY A 145 2.27 13.06 -8.14
C GLY A 145 1.06 13.04 -7.22
N VAL A 146 0.25 14.08 -7.33
CA VAL A 146 -1.06 14.20 -6.69
C VAL A 146 -2.11 14.30 -7.77
N ARG A 147 -3.37 14.02 -7.44
CA ARG A 147 -4.47 14.24 -8.37
C ARG A 147 -4.63 15.74 -8.63
N GLU A 148 -4.44 16.15 -9.89
CA GLU A 148 -4.53 17.56 -10.29
C GLU A 148 -5.95 17.97 -10.70
N ASP A 149 -6.76 17.02 -11.18
CA ASP A 149 -8.09 17.30 -11.73
C ASP A 149 -9.24 17.10 -10.72
N GLY A 150 -10.18 18.06 -10.71
CA GLY A 150 -11.45 18.02 -9.98
C GLY A 150 -11.40 18.56 -8.54
N ASP A 151 -12.52 18.44 -7.82
CA ASP A 151 -12.60 18.82 -6.40
C ASP A 151 -11.61 17.98 -5.56
N PRO A 152 -11.06 18.52 -4.45
CA PRO A 152 -10.24 17.74 -3.52
C PRO A 152 -10.95 16.45 -3.09
N ALA A 153 -10.36 15.29 -3.38
CA ALA A 153 -10.91 14.03 -2.90
C ALA A 153 -10.58 13.84 -1.42
N ALA A 154 -11.61 13.58 -0.63
CA ALA A 154 -11.43 13.13 0.73
C ALA A 154 -10.68 11.77 0.73
N PRO A 155 -9.66 11.56 1.58
CA PRO A 155 -8.89 10.33 1.58
C PRO A 155 -9.70 9.16 2.14
N LEU A 156 -9.40 7.95 1.69
CA LEU A 156 -9.88 6.73 2.34
C LEU A 156 -9.04 6.45 3.58
N VAL A 157 -9.70 6.37 4.73
CA VAL A 157 -9.07 6.11 6.03
C VAL A 157 -9.49 4.73 6.53
N PHE A 158 -8.54 4.00 7.11
CA PHE A 158 -8.81 2.74 7.82
C PHE A 158 -8.42 2.88 9.29
N GLN A 159 -9.37 2.59 10.18
CA GLN A 159 -9.19 2.71 11.63
C GLN A 159 -10.11 1.71 12.34
N ALA A 160 -9.61 1.05 13.38
CA ALA A 160 -10.34 0.08 14.21
C ALA A 160 -11.12 -1.01 13.43
N GLY A 161 -10.65 -1.41 12.26
CA GLY A 161 -11.32 -2.41 11.40
C GLY A 161 -12.40 -1.84 10.47
N GLY A 162 -12.64 -0.54 10.51
CA GLY A 162 -13.62 0.18 9.69
C GLY A 162 -12.99 1.11 8.66
N PHE A 163 -13.79 1.47 7.65
CA PHE A 163 -13.45 2.47 6.63
C PHE A 163 -14.13 3.80 6.96
N HIS A 164 -13.36 4.87 6.86
CA HIS A 164 -13.76 6.23 7.19
C HIS A 164 -13.26 7.19 6.11
N THR A 165 -13.68 8.45 6.22
CA THR A 165 -13.04 9.56 5.53
C THR A 165 -12.86 10.72 6.52
N LEU A 166 -12.06 11.71 6.14
CA LEU A 166 -11.82 12.86 7.00
C LEU A 166 -13.00 13.84 6.89
N GLY A 167 -13.48 14.30 8.04
CA GLY A 167 -14.28 15.50 8.17
C GLY A 167 -13.41 16.64 8.70
N PRO A 168 -13.86 17.90 8.55
CA PRO A 168 -13.22 19.02 9.22
C PRO A 168 -13.26 18.78 10.74
N LEU A 169 -12.17 19.15 11.42
CA LEU A 169 -12.16 19.18 12.88
C LEU A 169 -12.74 20.50 13.41
N ASP A 170 -12.82 21.53 12.57
CA ASP A 170 -13.55 22.80 12.71
C ASP A 170 -13.81 23.40 11.32
#